data_AF-B8KM71-F1
#
_entry.id   AF-B8KM71-F1
#
_cell.length_a   1.000
_cell.length_b   1.000
_cell.length_c   1.000
_cell.angle_alpha   90.00
_cell.angle_beta   90.00
_cell.angle_gamma   90.00
#
_symmetry.space_group_name_H-M   'P 1'
#
loop_
_entity.id
_entity.type
_entity.pdbx_description
1 polymer ?
#
loop_
_entity_poly.entity_id
_entity_poly.type
_entity_poly.pdbx_seq_one_letter_code
_entity_poly.pdbx_strand_id
1 'polypeptide(L)'
;MARKAEDTQQIDRLFLKRLMHRGDAVVTDEELAYFRDHPEQIDKISAPVNIHKWFLAVGTLLGAALVAASKMLKFSELALLWSEAMREFLVDIVFETGVALIGAAATAYVLGILLDRQQENASKWRAEIRKRLNEEG
;
A
#
# COMPACT_ATOMS: atom_id res chain seq x y z
N MET A 1 26.00 6.72 9.00
CA MET A 1 24.97 6.69 7.92
C MET A 1 24.80 5.31 7.30
N ALA A 2 25.85 4.49 7.16
CA ALA A 2 25.75 3.13 6.59
C ALA A 2 24.79 2.17 7.32
N ARG A 3 24.86 2.08 8.67
CA ARG A 3 23.98 1.19 9.47
C ARG A 3 22.47 1.44 9.30
N LYS A 4 22.06 2.70 9.07
CA LYS A 4 20.64 3.06 8.91
C LYS A 4 20.07 2.61 7.57
N ALA A 5 20.92 2.54 6.54
CA ALA A 5 20.53 2.06 5.22
C ALA A 5 20.42 0.52 5.19
N GLU A 6 21.32 -0.19 5.88
CA GLU A 6 21.27 -1.65 6.03
C GLU A 6 19.99 -2.11 6.74
N ASP A 7 19.61 -1.43 7.83
CA ASP A 7 18.39 -1.72 8.58
C ASP A 7 17.12 -1.57 7.73
N THR A 8 17.06 -0.51 6.93
CA THR A 8 15.92 -0.24 6.05
C THR A 8 15.79 -1.30 4.95
N GLN A 9 16.91 -1.78 4.39
CA GLN A 9 16.92 -2.85 3.40
C GLN A 9 16.52 -4.21 3.96
N GLN A 10 16.86 -4.51 5.22
CA GLN A 10 16.44 -5.75 5.87
C GLN A 10 14.94 -5.77 6.14
N ILE A 11 14.37 -4.65 6.60
CA ILE A 11 12.92 -4.51 6.79
C ILE A 11 12.16 -4.66 5.47
N ASP A 12 12.64 -4.03 4.39
CA ASP A 12 12.03 -4.17 3.06
C ASP A 12 12.04 -5.63 2.57
N ARG A 13 13.12 -6.38 2.83
CA ARG A 13 13.19 -7.82 2.51
C ARG A 13 12.21 -8.66 3.31
N LEU A 14 12.11 -8.42 4.62
CA LEU A 14 11.17 -9.14 5.49
C LEU A 14 9.72 -8.87 5.09
N PHE A 15 9.40 -7.61 4.74
CA PHE A 15 8.09 -7.24 4.25
C PHE A 15 7.75 -7.87 2.89
N LEU A 16 8.70 -7.86 1.93
CA LEU A 16 8.50 -8.52 0.64
C LEU A 16 8.31 -10.04 0.81
N LYS A 17 9.10 -10.68 1.69
CA LYS A 17 8.99 -12.11 2.00
C LYS A 17 7.59 -12.44 2.54
N ARG A 18 7.08 -11.62 3.48
CA ARG A 18 5.73 -11.77 4.05
C ARG A 18 4.61 -11.52 3.03
N LEU A 19 4.71 -10.48 2.22
CA LEU A 19 3.73 -10.14 1.18
C LEU A 19 3.64 -11.25 0.11
N MET A 20 4.78 -11.86 -0.22
CA MET A 20 4.89 -12.94 -1.20
C MET A 20 4.41 -14.30 -0.65
N HIS A 21 4.59 -14.56 0.65
CA HIS A 21 4.12 -15.77 1.36
C HIS A 21 2.64 -15.72 1.78
N ARG A 22 1.77 -14.98 1.06
CA ARG A 22 0.31 -14.86 1.29
C ARG A 22 -0.30 -15.98 2.16
N GLY A 23 -0.56 -15.68 3.44
CA GLY A 23 -1.55 -16.43 4.22
C GLY A 23 -1.21 -16.72 5.67
N ASP A 24 0.05 -16.93 6.01
CA ASP A 24 0.35 -17.49 7.33
C ASP A 24 0.68 -16.38 8.34
N ALA A 25 -0.22 -16.18 9.30
CA ALA A 25 0.00 -15.40 10.52
C ALA A 25 1.03 -16.07 11.47
N VAL A 26 1.94 -16.86 10.92
CA VAL A 26 2.96 -17.60 11.66
C VAL A 26 4.19 -16.71 11.71
N VAL A 27 4.42 -16.12 12.89
CA VAL A 27 5.65 -15.40 13.19
C VAL A 27 6.81 -16.38 13.03
N THR A 28 7.67 -16.15 12.05
CA THR A 28 8.86 -16.99 11.85
C THR A 28 9.93 -16.68 12.89
N ASP A 29 10.74 -17.66 13.28
CA ASP A 29 11.77 -17.48 14.31
C ASP A 29 12.80 -16.37 13.96
N GLU A 30 13.04 -16.14 12.67
CA GLU A 30 13.85 -15.00 12.17
C GLU A 30 13.19 -13.65 12.47
N GLU A 31 11.87 -13.52 12.26
CA GLU A 31 11.13 -12.30 12.59
C GLU A 31 11.08 -12.10 14.11
N LEU A 32 10.88 -13.18 14.87
CA LEU A 32 10.83 -13.12 16.33
C LEU A 32 12.16 -12.67 16.93
N ALA A 33 13.29 -13.15 16.40
CA ALA A 33 14.62 -12.73 16.83
C ALA A 33 14.91 -11.26 16.52
N TYR A 34 14.53 -10.79 15.32
CA TYR A 34 14.75 -9.40 14.90
C TYR A 34 13.86 -8.41 15.68
N PHE A 35 12.59 -8.73 15.92
CA PHE A 35 11.69 -7.88 16.71
C PHE A 35 11.94 -7.94 18.22
N ARG A 36 12.70 -8.93 18.71
CA ARG A 36 13.14 -8.99 20.10
C ARG A 36 14.13 -7.88 20.45
N ASP A 37 15.02 -7.57 19.51
CA ASP A 37 16.02 -6.51 19.65
C ASP A 37 15.45 -5.12 19.31
N HIS A 38 14.32 -5.07 18.60
CA HIS A 38 13.67 -3.82 18.15
C HIS A 38 12.13 -3.85 18.28
N PRO A 39 11.59 -3.94 19.52
CA PRO A 39 10.16 -4.07 19.76
C PRO A 39 9.36 -2.84 19.30
N GLU A 40 9.97 -1.65 19.27
CA GLU A 40 9.35 -0.41 18.79
C GLU A 40 9.03 -0.39 17.30
N GLN A 41 9.61 -1.31 16.51
CA GLN A 41 9.44 -1.35 15.06
C GLN A 41 8.21 -2.15 14.63
N ILE A 42 7.60 -2.92 15.53
CA ILE A 42 6.37 -3.68 15.29
C ILE A 42 5.22 -2.73 14.91
N ASP A 43 5.08 -1.60 15.63
CA ASP A 43 4.08 -0.57 15.33
C ASP A 43 4.29 0.08 13.97
N LYS A 44 5.53 0.14 13.50
CA LYS A 44 5.93 0.76 12.23
C LYS A 44 5.49 -0.06 11.01
N ILE A 45 5.41 -1.39 11.15
CA ILE A 45 5.00 -2.33 10.10
C ILE A 45 3.49 -2.57 10.15
N SER A 46 2.92 -2.44 11.34
CA SER A 46 1.48 -2.50 11.59
C SER A 46 0.74 -1.21 11.24
N ALA A 47 1.49 -0.10 11.08
CA ALA A 47 0.93 1.19 10.71
C ALA A 47 0.17 1.07 9.37
N PRO A 48 -1.15 1.34 9.35
CA PRO A 48 -1.99 1.19 8.17
C PRO A 48 -1.40 1.90 6.95
N VAL A 49 -0.81 3.09 7.15
CA VAL A 49 -0.12 3.88 6.13
C VAL A 49 0.95 3.13 5.33
N ASN A 50 1.70 2.18 5.90
CA ASN A 50 2.77 1.52 5.15
C ASN A 50 2.23 0.48 4.16
N ILE A 51 1.16 -0.22 4.54
CA ILE A 51 0.41 -1.14 3.66
C ILE A 51 -0.24 -0.34 2.53
N HIS A 52 -0.81 0.82 2.83
CA HIS A 52 -1.45 1.69 1.84
C HIS A 52 -0.46 2.34 0.86
N LYS A 53 0.79 2.62 1.28
CA LYS A 53 1.84 3.10 0.37
C LYS A 53 2.25 2.07 -0.68
N TRP A 54 2.39 0.80 -0.28
CA TRP A 54 2.67 -0.29 -1.22
C TRP A 54 1.49 -0.53 -2.17
N PHE A 55 0.26 -0.48 -1.65
CA PHE A 55 -0.94 -0.55 -2.47
C PHE A 55 -1.01 0.60 -3.48
N LEU A 56 -0.64 1.81 -3.08
CA LEU A 56 -0.55 2.97 -3.96
C LEU A 56 0.48 2.74 -5.07
N ALA A 57 1.70 2.31 -4.72
CA ALA A 57 2.78 2.11 -5.68
C ALA A 57 2.43 1.01 -6.69
N VAL A 58 1.98 -0.16 -6.21
CA VAL A 58 1.62 -1.30 -7.05
C VAL A 58 0.38 -1.00 -7.88
N GLY A 59 -0.68 -0.43 -7.27
CA GLY A 59 -1.92 -0.07 -7.96
C GLY A 59 -1.71 1.00 -9.03
N THR A 60 -0.89 2.01 -8.75
CA THR A 60 -0.54 3.05 -9.73
C THR A 60 0.32 2.49 -10.86
N LEU A 61 1.32 1.65 -10.56
CA LEU A 61 2.15 1.03 -11.59
C LEU A 61 1.34 0.08 -12.48
N LEU A 62 0.47 -0.75 -11.90
CA LEU A 62 -0.43 -1.62 -12.66
C LEU A 62 -1.41 -0.82 -13.52
N GLY A 63 -2.03 0.21 -12.95
CA GLY A 63 -2.94 1.08 -13.69
C GLY A 63 -2.24 1.81 -14.84
N ALA A 64 -1.03 2.33 -14.62
CA ALA A 64 -0.22 2.95 -15.66
C ALA A 64 0.18 1.94 -16.76
N ALA A 65 0.55 0.71 -16.39
CA ALA A 65 0.85 -0.35 -17.33
C ALA A 65 -0.39 -0.74 -18.17
N LEU A 66 -1.57 -0.81 -17.56
CA LEU A 66 -2.85 -1.05 -18.25
C LEU A 66 -3.19 0.06 -19.23
N VAL A 67 -3.04 1.33 -18.84
CA VAL A 67 -3.25 2.48 -19.73
C VAL A 67 -2.25 2.50 -20.88
N ALA A 68 -0.98 2.14 -20.63
CA ALA A 68 0.03 2.03 -21.67
C ALA A 68 -0.30 0.87 -22.63
N ALA A 69 -0.68 -0.29 -22.09
CA ALA A 69 -1.07 -1.46 -22.87
C ALA A 69 -2.30 -1.20 -23.74
N SER A 70 -3.32 -0.51 -23.24
CA SER A 70 -4.51 -0.16 -24.04
C SER A 70 -4.15 0.73 -25.24
N LYS A 71 -3.24 1.68 -25.05
CA LYS A 71 -2.71 2.50 -26.15
C LYS A 71 -1.89 1.67 -27.14
N MET A 72 -1.03 0.77 -26.66
CA MET A 72 -0.23 -0.10 -27.55
C MET A 72 -1.11 -1.05 -28.38
N LEU A 73 -2.17 -1.61 -27.79
CA LEU A 73 -3.15 -2.43 -28.49
C LEU A 73 -3.85 -1.66 -29.62
N LYS A 74 -4.16 -0.37 -29.40
CA LYS A 74 -4.76 0.50 -30.42
C LYS A 74 -3.85 0.73 -31.63
N PHE A 75 -2.53 0.68 -31.46
CA PHE A 75 -1.54 0.90 -32.53
C PHE A 75 -0.97 -0.39 -33.16
N SER A 76 -1.25 -1.57 -32.58
CA SER A 76 -0.71 -2.83 -33.09
C SER A 76 -1.50 -3.36 -34.29
N GLU A 77 -0.81 -3.83 -35.33
CA GLU A 77 -1.43 -4.50 -36.49
C GLU A 77 -2.13 -5.84 -36.14
N LEU A 78 -1.88 -6.39 -34.94
CA LEU A 78 -2.65 -7.53 -34.39
C LEU A 78 -4.15 -7.23 -34.22
N ALA A 79 -4.53 -5.95 -34.22
CA ALA A 79 -5.91 -5.50 -34.17
C ALA A 79 -6.68 -5.62 -35.50
N LEU A 80 -6.02 -5.93 -36.63
CA LEU A 80 -6.67 -6.14 -37.93
C LEU A 80 -7.51 -7.43 -38.01
N LEU A 81 -7.33 -8.35 -37.06
CA LEU A 81 -8.05 -9.63 -36.99
C LEU A 81 -9.44 -9.52 -36.35
N TRP A 82 -9.78 -8.39 -35.73
CA TRP A 82 -11.01 -8.19 -34.97
C TRP A 82 -11.83 -7.04 -35.56
N SER A 83 -13.16 -7.07 -35.42
CA SER A 83 -14.01 -5.97 -35.90
C SER A 83 -13.66 -4.67 -35.17
N GLU A 84 -13.72 -3.55 -35.89
CA GLU A 84 -13.36 -2.23 -35.34
C GLU A 84 -14.15 -1.87 -34.08
N ALA A 85 -15.44 -2.22 -34.04
CA ALA A 85 -16.29 -2.04 -32.87
C ALA A 85 -15.84 -2.85 -31.65
N MET A 86 -15.35 -4.09 -31.85
CA MET A 86 -14.85 -4.92 -30.74
C MET A 86 -13.53 -4.38 -30.19
N ARG A 87 -12.67 -3.83 -31.06
CA ARG A 87 -11.39 -3.23 -30.68
C ARG A 87 -11.60 -2.00 -29.79
N GLU A 88 -12.45 -1.09 -30.23
CA GLU A 88 -12.73 0.16 -29.50
C GLU A 88 -13.30 -0.14 -28.11
N PHE A 89 -14.25 -1.07 -28.04
CA PHE A 89 -14.82 -1.53 -26.77
C PHE A 89 -13.78 -2.12 -25.81
N LEU A 90 -12.88 -2.99 -26.31
CA LEU A 90 -11.86 -3.62 -25.46
C LEU A 90 -10.82 -2.61 -24.97
N VAL A 91 -10.40 -1.69 -25.85
CA VAL A 91 -9.43 -0.64 -25.52
C VAL A 91 -9.99 0.29 -24.44
N ASP A 92 -11.25 0.69 -24.57
CA ASP A 92 -11.91 1.56 -23.59
C ASP A 92 -12.07 0.88 -22.24
N ILE A 93 -12.48 -0.40 -22.19
CA ILE A 93 -12.55 -1.15 -20.93
C ILE A 93 -11.19 -1.21 -20.22
N VAL A 94 -10.12 -1.55 -20.94
CA VAL A 94 -8.77 -1.65 -20.35
C VAL A 94 -8.29 -0.29 -19.89
N PHE A 95 -8.58 0.77 -20.66
CA PHE A 95 -8.25 2.14 -20.29
C PHE A 95 -8.99 2.61 -19.04
N GLU A 96 -10.33 2.47 -19.00
CA GLU A 96 -11.16 2.87 -17.86
C GLU A 96 -10.78 2.08 -16.59
N THR A 97 -10.50 0.79 -16.73
CA THR A 97 -10.03 -0.05 -15.61
C THR A 97 -8.69 0.44 -15.06
N GLY A 98 -7.75 0.78 -15.95
CA GLY A 98 -6.45 1.32 -15.56
C GLY A 98 -6.57 2.66 -14.82
N VAL A 99 -7.40 3.57 -15.33
CA VAL A 99 -7.68 4.86 -14.68
C VAL A 99 -8.40 4.67 -13.33
N ALA A 100 -9.39 3.78 -13.27
CA ALA A 100 -10.14 3.49 -12.04
C ALA A 100 -9.24 2.89 -10.95
N LEU A 101 -8.31 2.01 -11.31
CA LEU A 101 -7.33 1.44 -10.38
C LEU A 101 -6.43 2.52 -9.76
N ILE A 102 -5.94 3.47 -10.56
CA ILE A 102 -5.14 4.60 -10.07
C ILE A 102 -5.97 5.45 -9.10
N GLY A 103 -7.22 5.77 -9.47
CA GLY A 103 -8.14 6.53 -8.62
C GLY A 103 -8.41 5.84 -7.29
N ALA A 104 -8.73 4.54 -7.30
CA ALA A 104 -8.97 3.76 -6.10
C ALA A 104 -7.74 3.70 -5.19
N ALA A 105 -6.54 3.52 -5.76
CA ALA A 105 -5.28 3.53 -5.03
C ALA A 105 -5.03 4.89 -4.35
N ALA A 106 -5.29 5.99 -5.06
CA ALA A 106 -5.17 7.34 -4.51
C ALA A 106 -6.18 7.59 -3.37
N THR A 107 -7.44 7.19 -3.55
CA THR A 107 -8.48 7.32 -2.50
C THR A 107 -8.14 6.52 -1.25
N ALA A 108 -7.70 5.27 -1.40
CA ALA A 108 -7.30 4.43 -0.28
C ALA A 108 -6.14 5.07 0.51
N TYR A 109 -5.15 5.64 -0.19
CA TYR A 109 -4.04 6.34 0.45
C TYR A 109 -4.47 7.57 1.27
N VAL A 110 -5.32 8.42 0.68
CA VAL A 110 -5.85 9.60 1.37
C VAL A 110 -6.66 9.19 2.60
N LEU A 111 -7.53 8.19 2.46
CA LEU A 111 -8.34 7.70 3.58
C LEU A 111 -7.46 7.13 4.70
N GLY A 112 -6.41 6.38 4.36
CA GLY A 112 -5.45 5.82 5.32
C GLY A 112 -4.76 6.91 6.15
N ILE A 113 -4.29 8.00 5.51
CA ILE A 113 -3.68 9.13 6.22
C ILE A 113 -4.68 9.81 7.17
N LEU A 114 -5.91 10.01 6.71
CA LEU A 114 -6.95 10.68 7.50
C LEU A 114 -7.32 9.87 8.75
N LEU A 115 -7.44 8.55 8.62
CA LEU A 115 -7.74 7.65 9.73
C LEU A 115 -6.63 7.63 10.77
N ASP A 116 -5.37 7.52 10.35
CA ASP A 116 -4.22 7.54 11.27
C ASP A 116 -4.15 8.84 12.06
N ARG A 117 -4.41 9.98 11.41
CA ARG A 117 -4.47 11.29 12.07
C ARG A 117 -5.62 11.37 13.08
N GLN A 118 -6.78 10.81 12.75
CA GLN A 118 -7.92 10.76 13.67
C GLN A 118 -7.60 9.90 14.90
N GLN A 119 -6.97 8.74 14.71
CA GLN A 119 -6.57 7.86 15.81
C GLN A 119 -5.52 8.49 16.73
N GLU A 120 -4.51 9.16 16.16
CA GLU A 120 -3.46 9.85 16.93
C GLU A 120 -4.05 11.01 17.75
N ASN A 121 -4.95 11.80 17.16
CA ASN A 121 -5.62 12.89 17.87
C ASN A 121 -6.56 12.37 18.96
N ALA A 122 -7.28 11.27 18.71
CA ALA A 122 -8.16 10.65 19.69
C ALA A 122 -7.38 10.07 20.88
N SER A 123 -6.21 9.47 20.65
CA SER A 123 -5.36 8.94 21.72
C SER A 123 -4.77 10.05 22.58
N LYS A 124 -4.25 11.12 21.97
CA LYS A 124 -3.78 12.32 22.66
C LYS A 124 -4.88 12.98 23.50
N TRP A 125 -6.07 13.15 22.91
CA TRP A 125 -7.24 13.67 23.61
C TRP A 125 -7.61 12.84 24.84
N ARG A 126 -7.64 11.50 24.71
CA ARG A 126 -7.93 10.61 25.84
C ARG A 126 -6.87 10.70 26.95
N ALA A 127 -5.59 10.83 26.59
CA ALA A 127 -4.50 10.99 27.54
C ALA A 127 -4.62 12.33 28.31
N GLU A 128 -4.96 13.41 27.61
CA GLU A 128 -5.19 14.74 28.20
C GLU A 128 -6.34 14.71 29.23
N ILE A 129 -7.48 14.09 28.88
CA ILE A 129 -8.63 13.92 29.78
C ILE A 129 -8.22 13.15 31.04
N ARG A 130 -7.50 12.02 30.87
CA ARG A 130 -7.06 11.18 31.99
C ARG A 130 -6.08 11.91 32.91
N LYS A 131 -5.22 12.78 32.36
CA LYS A 131 -4.32 13.62 33.15
C LYS A 131 -5.11 14.62 34.00
N ARG A 132 -6.07 15.33 33.42
CA ARG A 132 -6.89 16.32 34.14
C ARG A 132 -7.72 15.69 35.26
N LEU A 133 -8.32 14.51 35.01
CA LEU A 133 -9.07 13.78 36.04
C LEU A 133 -8.20 13.33 37.23
N ASN A 134 -6.92 13.05 37.01
CA ASN A 134 -5.98 12.69 38.08
C ASN A 134 -5.41 13.91 38.83
N GLU A 135 -5.49 15.12 38.25
CA GLU A 135 -5.07 16.38 38.89
C GLU A 135 -6.21 17.01 39.72
N GLU A 136 -7.46 16.66 39.43
CA GLU A 136 -8.66 17.12 40.15
C GLU A 136 -9.12 16.18 41.30
N GLY A 137 -8.51 15.00 41.45
CA GLY A 137 -8.79 14.03 42.53
C GLY A 137 -7.67 13.92 43.54
#